data_AF-A0A661AET7-F1
#
_entry.id   AF-A0A661AET7-F1
#
_cell.length_a   1.000
_cell.length_b   1.000
_cell.length_c   1.000
_cell.angle_alpha   90.00
_cell.angle_beta   90.00
_cell.angle_gamma   90.00
#
_symmetry.space_group_name_H-M   'P 1'
#
loop_
_entity.id
_entity.type
_entity.pdbx_description
1 polymer ?
#
loop_
_entity_poly.entity_id
_entity_poly.type
_entity_poly.pdbx_seq_one_letter_code
_entity_poly.pdbx_strand_id
1 'polypeptide(L)'
;MPILSEKDIKKEDYDKIALDVFLKALEIIGGPRKLIELRNLTWITSLMESAYAVVLHELANKTEDEIAEFLGITKQTVRNILRADTETVMKRLEGELREKTAKAHVAGGLAKLAFKEIKTSGA
;
A
#
# COMPACT_ATOMS: atom_id res chain seq x y z
N MET A 1 -3.25 -3.25 42.44
CA MET A 1 -3.63 -3.67 41.06
C MET A 1 -3.00 -2.67 40.11
N PRO A 2 -2.13 -3.08 39.18
CA PRO A 2 -1.73 -2.18 38.12
C PRO A 2 -2.93 -2.03 37.17
N ILE A 3 -3.43 -0.81 37.09
CA ILE A 3 -4.33 -0.36 36.03
C ILE A 3 -3.42 -0.23 34.81
N LEU A 4 -3.71 -0.98 33.73
CA LEU A 4 -2.94 -1.07 32.49
C LEU A 4 -1.98 0.11 32.26
N SER A 5 -0.68 -0.17 32.19
CA SER A 5 0.32 0.87 31.94
C SER A 5 0.24 1.27 30.47
N GLU A 6 0.60 2.51 30.11
CA GLU A 6 0.63 2.97 28.70
C GLU A 6 1.46 2.06 27.78
N LYS A 7 2.34 1.22 28.33
CA LYS A 7 3.12 0.22 27.59
C LYS A 7 2.31 -1.00 27.13
N ASP A 8 1.08 -1.16 27.62
CA ASP A 8 0.13 -2.20 27.23
C ASP A 8 -0.79 -1.74 26.07
N ILE A 9 -0.65 -0.48 25.62
CA ILE A 9 -1.23 0.01 24.37
C ILE A 9 -0.56 -0.79 23.25
N LYS A 10 -1.33 -1.68 22.60
CA LYS A 10 -0.88 -2.56 21.51
C LYS A 10 0.08 -1.80 20.60
N LYS A 11 1.34 -2.24 20.55
CA LYS A 11 2.29 -1.85 19.51
C LYS A 11 1.56 -2.02 18.17
N GLU A 12 1.39 -0.94 17.40
CA GLU A 12 0.67 -1.00 16.13
C GLU A 12 1.31 -2.07 15.24
N ASP A 13 0.48 -3.04 14.85
CA ASP A 13 0.90 -4.12 13.97
C ASP A 13 0.87 -3.60 12.53
N TYR A 14 1.97 -2.97 12.12
CA TYR A 14 2.11 -2.41 10.78
C TYR A 14 2.01 -3.48 9.69
N ASP A 15 2.36 -4.74 9.98
CA ASP A 15 2.20 -5.85 9.03
C ASP A 15 0.72 -6.11 8.79
N LYS A 16 -0.08 -6.18 9.86
CA LYS A 16 -1.54 -6.31 9.75
C LYS A 16 -2.15 -5.14 8.97
N ILE A 17 -1.76 -3.91 9.28
CA ILE A 17 -2.34 -2.73 8.61
C ILE A 17 -1.91 -2.69 7.13
N ALA A 18 -0.66 -3.02 6.81
CA ALA A 18 -0.20 -3.12 5.43
C ALA A 18 -0.97 -4.21 4.66
N LEU A 19 -1.26 -5.35 5.30
CA LEU A 19 -2.09 -6.39 4.70
C LEU A 19 -3.53 -5.90 4.47
N ASP A 20 -4.13 -5.19 5.43
CA ASP A 20 -5.47 -4.61 5.29
C ASP A 20 -5.51 -3.62 4.10
N VAL A 21 -4.48 -2.76 3.95
CA VAL A 21 -4.32 -1.86 2.79
C VAL A 21 -4.19 -2.62 1.48
N PHE A 22 -3.37 -3.66 1.45
CA PHE A 22 -3.20 -4.52 0.26
C PHE A 22 -4.52 -5.18 -0.16
N LEU A 23 -5.26 -5.74 0.80
CA LEU A 23 -6.55 -6.38 0.52
C LEU A 23 -7.59 -5.37 0.03
N LYS A 24 -7.63 -4.17 0.62
CA LYS A 24 -8.52 -3.11 0.16
C LYS A 24 -8.15 -2.63 -1.25
N ALA A 25 -6.86 -2.53 -1.56
CA ALA A 25 -6.39 -2.25 -2.91
C ALA A 25 -6.85 -3.32 -3.91
N LEU A 26 -6.81 -4.61 -3.54
CA LEU A 26 -7.36 -5.69 -4.36
C LEU A 26 -8.88 -5.58 -4.54
N GLU A 27 -9.62 -5.20 -3.51
CA GLU A 27 -11.07 -4.96 -3.62
C GLU A 27 -11.38 -3.89 -4.67
N ILE A 28 -10.67 -2.75 -4.61
CA ILE A 28 -10.85 -1.61 -5.52
C ILE A 28 -10.69 -2.00 -7.00
N ILE A 29 -9.75 -2.91 -7.31
CA ILE A 29 -9.49 -3.34 -8.70
C ILE A 29 -10.41 -4.46 -9.20
N GLY A 30 -11.35 -4.94 -8.39
CA GLY A 30 -12.28 -6.02 -8.75
C GLY A 30 -11.99 -7.37 -8.07
N GLY A 31 -11.22 -7.36 -6.98
CA GLY A 31 -10.99 -8.51 -6.11
C GLY A 31 -9.89 -9.48 -6.58
N PRO A 32 -9.67 -10.58 -5.85
CA PRO A 32 -8.58 -11.53 -6.11
C PRO A 32 -8.65 -12.22 -7.47
N ARG A 33 -9.84 -12.33 -8.07
CA ARG A 33 -9.99 -12.88 -9.44
C ARG A 33 -9.26 -12.03 -10.48
N LYS A 34 -9.15 -10.72 -10.25
CA LYS A 34 -8.41 -9.82 -11.14
C LYS A 34 -6.93 -10.20 -11.23
N LEU A 35 -6.33 -10.67 -10.13
CA LEU A 35 -4.93 -11.14 -10.13
C LEU A 35 -4.72 -12.32 -11.10
N ILE A 36 -5.72 -13.22 -11.19
CA ILE A 36 -5.70 -14.36 -12.10
C ILE A 36 -5.77 -13.89 -13.56
N GLU A 37 -6.57 -12.87 -13.83
CA GLU A 37 -6.70 -12.28 -15.18
C GLU A 37 -5.43 -11.58 -15.63
N LEU A 38 -4.77 -10.84 -14.73
CA LEU A 38 -3.56 -10.09 -15.03
C LEU A 38 -2.34 -10.97 -15.27
N ARG A 39 -2.34 -12.19 -14.70
CA ARG A 39 -1.27 -13.21 -14.84
C ARG A 39 0.14 -12.65 -14.61
N ASN A 40 0.28 -11.60 -13.80
CA ASN A 40 1.55 -10.94 -13.54
C ASN A 40 1.76 -10.79 -12.03
N LEU A 41 2.68 -11.57 -11.49
CA LEU A 41 3.01 -11.60 -10.06
C LEU A 41 3.84 -10.39 -9.63
N THR A 42 4.59 -9.74 -10.54
CA THR A 42 5.42 -8.57 -10.21
C THR A 42 4.60 -7.40 -9.66
N TRP A 43 3.35 -7.31 -10.10
CA TRP A 43 2.44 -6.27 -9.62
C TRP A 43 1.98 -6.53 -8.19
N ILE A 44 1.84 -7.80 -7.78
CA ILE A 44 1.48 -8.17 -6.40
C ILE A 44 2.59 -7.74 -5.45
N THR A 45 3.85 -8.01 -5.79
CA THR A 45 4.99 -7.58 -4.97
C THR A 45 5.07 -6.06 -4.88
N SER A 46 4.94 -5.36 -6.01
CA SER A 46 4.97 -3.89 -6.04
C SER A 46 3.83 -3.27 -5.22
N LEU A 47 2.64 -3.88 -5.24
CA LEU A 47 1.50 -3.43 -4.46
C LEU A 47 1.72 -3.64 -2.97
N MET A 48 2.31 -4.76 -2.56
CA MET A 48 2.63 -5.01 -1.17
C MET A 48 3.71 -4.05 -0.63
N GLU A 49 4.78 -3.82 -1.40
CA GLU A 49 5.80 -2.81 -1.09
C GLU A 49 5.17 -1.41 -0.93
N SER A 50 4.21 -1.08 -1.81
CA SER A 50 3.50 0.19 -1.76
C SER A 50 2.61 0.31 -0.51
N ALA A 51 1.91 -0.76 -0.13
CA ALA A 51 1.11 -0.80 1.08
C ALA A 51 1.97 -0.56 2.33
N TYR A 52 3.11 -1.25 2.45
CA TYR A 52 4.06 -1.02 3.53
C TYR A 52 4.60 0.41 3.54
N ALA A 53 5.07 0.91 2.39
CA ALA A 53 5.64 2.25 2.30
C ALA A 53 4.62 3.32 2.75
N VAL A 54 3.35 3.20 2.36
CA VAL A 54 2.28 4.11 2.78
C VAL A 54 2.04 4.00 4.29
N VAL A 55 1.88 2.78 4.82
CA VAL A 55 1.61 2.57 6.26
C VAL A 55 2.75 3.10 7.14
N LEU A 56 4.00 2.78 6.78
CA LEU A 56 5.18 3.22 7.53
C LEU A 56 5.37 4.74 7.46
N HIS A 57 5.04 5.35 6.33
CA HIS A 57 5.08 6.80 6.19
C HIS A 57 4.00 7.49 7.03
N GLU A 58 2.75 7.02 6.93
CA GLU A 58 1.59 7.70 7.50
C GLU A 58 1.37 7.43 8.99
N LEU A 59 1.70 6.23 9.48
CA LEU A 59 1.46 5.83 10.88
C LEU A 59 2.74 5.83 11.71
N ALA A 60 3.85 5.33 11.14
CA ALA A 60 5.12 5.26 11.84
C ALA A 60 5.99 6.52 11.67
N ASN A 61 5.55 7.52 10.89
CA ASN A 61 6.31 8.73 10.53
C ASN A 61 7.73 8.43 10.00
N LYS A 62 7.93 7.28 9.35
CA LYS A 62 9.23 6.92 8.80
C LYS A 62 9.58 7.80 7.60
N THR A 63 10.85 8.14 7.52
CA THR A 63 11.42 8.85 6.37
C THR A 63 11.55 7.92 5.16
N GLU A 64 11.69 8.51 3.96
CA GLU A 64 11.91 7.75 2.73
C GLU A 64 13.15 6.83 2.81
N ASP A 65 14.19 7.24 3.55
CA ASP A 65 15.42 6.46 3.75
C ASP A 65 15.17 5.23 4.63
N GLU A 66 14.49 5.41 5.77
CA GLU A 66 14.17 4.30 6.67
C GLU A 66 13.22 3.28 6.02
N ILE A 67 12.28 3.75 5.19
CA ILE A 67 11.38 2.86 4.44
C ILE A 67 12.16 2.08 3.39
N ALA A 68 13.08 2.74 2.68
CA ALA A 68 13.93 2.11 1.68
C ALA A 68 14.81 1.01 2.30
N GLU A 69 15.44 1.31 3.44
CA GLU A 69 16.23 0.34 4.21
C GLU A 69 15.37 -0.82 4.70
N PHE A 70 14.19 -0.54 5.27
CA PHE A 70 13.28 -1.57 5.77
C PHE A 70 12.79 -2.53 4.67
N LEU A 71 12.44 -2.00 3.50
CA LEU A 71 11.91 -2.78 2.38
C LEU A 71 12.98 -3.36 1.46
N GLY A 72 14.25 -2.96 1.61
CA GLY A 72 15.33 -3.37 0.72
C GLY A 72 15.17 -2.83 -0.71
N ILE A 73 14.51 -1.67 -0.88
CA ILE A 73 14.30 -1.02 -2.19
C ILE A 73 15.02 0.33 -2.23
N THR A 74 15.13 0.93 -3.42
CA THR A 74 15.77 2.25 -3.52
C THR A 74 14.90 3.36 -2.94
N LYS A 75 15.52 4.39 -2.35
CA LYS A 75 14.82 5.63 -1.94
C LYS A 75 14.01 6.25 -3.08
N GLN A 76 14.49 6.15 -4.32
CA GLN A 76 13.77 6.65 -5.48
C GLN A 76 12.47 5.86 -5.72
N THR A 77 12.48 4.54 -5.51
CA THR A 77 11.27 3.70 -5.55
C THR A 77 10.26 4.15 -4.50
N VAL A 78 10.70 4.37 -3.26
CA VAL A 78 9.84 4.88 -2.17
C VAL A 78 9.23 6.22 -2.53
N ARG A 79 10.02 7.18 -3.03
CA ARG A 79 9.52 8.48 -3.53
C ARG A 79 8.46 8.32 -4.60
N ASN A 80 8.70 7.45 -5.57
CA ASN A 80 7.77 7.21 -6.67
C ASN A 80 6.43 6.65 -6.15
N ILE A 81 6.47 5.79 -5.14
CA ILE A 81 5.29 5.25 -4.45
C ILE A 81 4.55 6.36 -3.71
N LEU A 82 5.22 7.09 -2.82
CA LEU A 82 4.59 8.09 -1.95
C LEU A 82 4.04 9.29 -2.74
N ARG A 83 4.70 9.67 -3.84
CA ARG A 83 4.25 10.75 -4.75
C ARG A 83 3.26 10.29 -5.80
N ALA A 84 2.87 9.02 -5.82
CA ALA A 84 1.90 8.53 -6.80
C ALA A 84 0.56 9.25 -6.64
N ASP A 85 -0.01 9.68 -7.77
CA ASP A 85 -1.29 10.37 -7.84
C ASP A 85 -2.44 9.35 -7.90
N THR A 86 -3.37 9.47 -6.95
CA THR A 86 -4.52 8.58 -6.79
C THR A 86 -5.58 8.77 -7.88
N GLU A 87 -5.77 10.00 -8.40
CA GLU A 87 -6.83 10.28 -9.39
C GLU A 87 -6.52 9.67 -10.75
N THR A 88 -5.24 9.70 -11.12
CA THR A 88 -4.76 9.15 -12.38
C THR A 88 -4.82 7.61 -12.39
N VAL A 89 -4.73 6.95 -11.24
CA VAL A 89 -4.79 5.47 -11.14
C VAL A 89 -6.17 4.92 -11.51
N MET A 90 -7.26 5.53 -11.05
CA MET A 90 -8.62 5.06 -11.39
C MET A 90 -8.92 5.16 -12.89
N LYS A 91 -8.52 6.27 -13.52
CA LYS A 91 -8.65 6.46 -14.97
C LYS A 91 -7.79 5.49 -15.79
N ARG A 92 -6.67 5.02 -15.22
CA ARG A 92 -5.77 4.05 -15.86
C ARG A 92 -6.16 2.61 -15.60
N LEU A 93 -6.83 2.27 -14.50
CA LEU A 93 -7.32 0.91 -14.25
C LEU A 93 -8.27 0.42 -15.35
N GLU A 94 -9.05 1.32 -15.95
CA GLU A 94 -9.93 0.97 -17.09
C GLU A 94 -9.17 0.68 -18.40
N GLY A 95 -7.91 1.15 -18.56
CA GLY A 95 -7.15 1.07 -19.82
C GLY A 95 -5.79 0.34 -19.75
N GLU A 96 -4.98 0.60 -18.72
CA GLU A 96 -3.60 0.11 -18.55
C GLU A 96 -3.49 -1.28 -17.88
N LEU A 97 -4.53 -1.81 -17.22
CA LEU A 97 -4.51 -3.19 -16.70
C LEU A 97 -4.30 -4.24 -17.81
N ARG A 98 -4.50 -3.85 -19.08
CA ARG A 98 -4.21 -4.68 -20.25
C ARG A 98 -2.73 -4.69 -20.64
N GLU A 99 -1.95 -3.67 -20.26
CA GLU A 99 -0.51 -3.64 -20.49
C GLU A 99 0.20 -4.36 -19.33
N LYS A 100 0.99 -5.39 -19.66
CA LYS A 100 1.65 -6.29 -18.71
C LYS A 100 2.67 -5.63 -17.78
N THR A 101 2.77 -4.31 -17.75
CA THR A 101 3.71 -3.54 -16.93
C THR A 101 2.97 -2.50 -16.13
N ALA A 102 2.16 -2.92 -15.16
CA ALA A 102 1.65 -2.00 -14.18
C ALA A 102 2.84 -1.55 -13.30
N LYS A 103 3.35 -0.35 -13.58
CA LYS A 103 4.56 0.22 -12.97
C LYS A 103 4.31 0.56 -11.49
N ALA A 104 5.38 0.69 -10.72
CA ALA A 104 5.37 1.07 -9.29
C ALA A 104 4.48 2.29 -8.97
N HIS A 105 4.29 3.21 -9.92
CA HIS A 105 3.41 4.36 -9.76
C HIS A 105 1.92 3.98 -9.60
N VAL A 106 1.44 2.97 -10.33
CA VAL A 106 0.04 2.49 -10.23
C VAL A 106 -0.19 1.80 -8.90
N ALA A 107 0.77 0.96 -8.47
CA ALA A 107 0.74 0.30 -7.17
C ALA A 107 0.74 1.32 -6.02
N GLY A 108 1.58 2.36 -6.10
CA GLY A 108 1.63 3.43 -5.11
C GLY A 108 0.32 4.20 -4.99
N GLY A 109 -0.27 4.62 -6.11
CA GLY A 109 -1.53 5.37 -6.06
C GLY A 109 -2.69 4.51 -5.56
N LEU A 110 -2.72 3.23 -5.91
CA LEU A 110 -3.75 2.31 -5.41
C LEU A 110 -3.62 2.07 -3.91
N ALA A 111 -2.40 1.85 -3.39
CA ALA A 111 -2.16 1.69 -1.95
C ALA A 111 -2.56 2.94 -1.16
N LYS A 112 -2.26 4.15 -1.67
CA LYS A 112 -2.66 5.41 -1.04
C LYS A 112 -4.19 5.57 -0.99
N LEU A 113 -4.87 5.23 -2.08
CA LEU A 113 -6.34 5.26 -2.13
C LEU A 113 -6.94 4.27 -1.11
N ALA A 114 -6.45 3.03 -1.10
CA ALA A 114 -6.89 2.00 -0.17
C ALA A 114 -6.69 2.41 1.29
N PHE A 115 -5.51 2.94 1.65
CA PHE A 115 -5.22 3.44 2.99
C PHE A 115 -6.18 4.58 3.39
N LYS A 116 -6.44 5.52 2.48
CA LYS A 116 -7.40 6.61 2.71
C LYS A 116 -8.81 6.09 2.94
N GLU A 117 -9.26 5.11 2.17
CA GLU A 117 -10.58 4.49 2.36
C GLU A 117 -10.70 3.77 3.70
N ILE A 118 -9.67 3.01 4.12
CA ILE A 118 -9.65 2.37 5.45
C ILE A 118 -9.73 3.42 6.56
N LYS A 119 -8.93 4.48 6.47
CA LYS A 119 -8.91 5.57 7.47
C LYS A 119 -10.25 6.32 7.54
N THR A 120 -10.93 6.47 6.40
CA THR A 120 -12.22 7.19 6.32
C THR A 120 -13.40 6.30 6.72
N SER A 121 -13.33 5.01 6.43
CA SER A 121 -14.40 4.04 6.69
C SER A 121 -14.37 3.48 8.12
N GLY A 122 -13.57 4.07 9.02
CA GLY A 122 -13.29 3.59 10.38
C GLY A 122 -14.50 2.97 11.07
N ALA A 123 -14.50 1.64 11.08
CA ALA A 123 -15.16 0.76 12.04
C ALA A 123 -14.08 0.21 12.98
#